data_AF-A0A7C9MAY5-F1
#
_entry.id   AF-A0A7C9MAY5-F1
#
_cell.length_a   1.000
_cell.length_b   1.000
_cell.length_c   1.000
_cell.angle_alpha   90.00
_cell.angle_beta   90.00
_cell.angle_gamma   90.00
#
_symmetry.space_group_name_H-M   'P 1'
#
loop_
_entity.id
_entity.type
_entity.pdbx_description
1 polymer ?
#
loop_
_entity_poly.entity_id
_entity_poly.type
_entity_poly.pdbx_seq_one_letter_code
_entity_poly.pdbx_strand_id
1 'polypeptide(L)'
;MSDLEELQRRIVGALDRAGQALDRLGATAPDTGDSAALAAELEAERMANAQLEERVRAIKEKQETHVAGLEAEVAKLREALAARDGEVQRMRSVNDELRASNKALREANAEGLAEPHLVNSAMMSELEALRERRASDRAEIDEILAALEPALKEA
;
A
#
# COMPACT_ATOMS: atom_id res chain seq x y z
N MET A 1 3.38 68.99 67.68
CA MET A 1 2.19 69.01 66.81
C MET A 1 2.55 69.23 65.34
N SER A 2 3.65 69.92 65.01
CA SER A 2 4.16 70.07 63.63
C SER A 2 4.56 68.75 62.95
N ASP A 3 5.18 67.83 63.69
CA ASP A 3 5.77 66.62 63.10
C ASP A 3 4.69 65.64 62.61
N LEU A 4 3.52 65.65 63.25
CA LEU A 4 2.36 64.86 62.83
C LEU A 4 1.78 65.40 61.51
N GLU A 5 1.69 66.72 61.35
CA GLU A 5 1.20 67.37 60.13
C GLU A 5 2.16 67.18 58.95
N GLU A 6 3.48 67.20 59.21
CA GLU A 6 4.50 66.92 58.20
C GLU A 6 4.48 65.45 57.75
N LEU A 7 4.35 64.51 58.69
CA LEU A 7 4.16 63.10 58.37
C LEU A 7 2.88 62.86 57.58
N GLN A 8 1.78 63.52 57.95
CA GLN A 8 0.50 63.43 57.23
C GLN A 8 0.62 63.96 55.81
N ARG A 9 1.28 65.11 55.58
CA ARG A 9 1.55 65.62 54.22
C ARG A 9 2.42 64.66 53.40
N ARG A 10 3.44 64.04 54.00
CA ARG A 10 4.30 63.06 53.32
C ARG A 10 3.56 61.78 52.97
N ILE A 11 2.67 61.29 53.84
CA ILE A 11 1.85 60.10 53.59
C ILE A 11 0.86 60.37 52.46
N VAL A 12 0.15 61.50 52.47
CA VAL A 12 -0.79 61.87 51.40
C VAL A 12 -0.05 61.98 50.06
N GLY A 13 1.10 62.66 50.01
CA GLY A 13 1.90 62.74 48.78
C GLY A 13 2.54 61.40 48.36
N ALA A 14 2.73 60.45 49.28
CA ALA A 14 3.15 59.09 48.93
C ALA A 14 1.98 58.27 48.37
N LEU A 15 0.78 58.41 48.93
CA LEU A 15 -0.43 57.76 48.46
C LEU A 15 -0.86 58.29 47.09
N ASP A 16 -0.79 59.59 46.84
CA ASP A 16 -1.08 60.17 45.51
C ASP A 16 -0.08 59.69 44.46
N ARG A 17 1.21 59.59 44.81
CA ARG A 17 2.23 59.03 43.92
C ARG A 17 2.03 57.53 43.68
N ALA A 18 1.60 56.79 44.69
CA ALA A 18 1.24 55.38 44.55
C ALA A 18 0.00 55.19 43.67
N GLY A 19 -1.01 56.04 43.82
CA GLY A 19 -2.19 56.08 42.95
C GLY A 19 -1.80 56.36 41.49
N GLN A 20 -1.02 57.41 41.24
CA GLN A 20 -0.52 57.73 39.90
C GLN A 20 0.39 56.63 39.31
N ALA A 21 1.17 55.93 40.15
CA ALA A 21 1.98 54.80 39.71
C ALA A 21 1.12 53.59 39.33
N LEU A 22 0.06 53.31 40.10
CA LEU A 22 -0.92 52.25 39.79
C LEU A 22 -1.71 52.56 38.52
N ASP A 23 -2.15 53.81 38.33
CA ASP A 23 -2.85 54.23 37.12
C ASP A 23 -1.95 54.11 35.88
N ARG A 24 -0.66 54.47 35.99
CA ARG A 24 0.31 54.27 34.92
C ARG A 24 0.57 52.80 34.64
N LEU A 25 0.65 51.96 35.68
CA LEU A 25 0.85 50.51 35.52
C LEU A 25 -0.36 49.86 34.83
N GLY A 26 -1.57 50.29 35.18
CA GLY A 26 -2.81 49.88 34.53
C GLY A 26 -2.91 50.34 33.07
N ALA A 27 -2.39 51.53 32.74
CA ALA A 27 -2.32 52.02 31.36
C ALA A 27 -1.21 51.34 30.51
N THR A 28 -0.20 50.73 31.16
CA THR A 28 0.83 49.91 30.49
C THR A 28 0.52 48.42 30.46
N ALA A 29 -0.60 47.99 31.07
CA ALA A 29 -1.05 46.61 30.90
C ALA A 29 -1.32 46.39 29.40
N PRO A 30 -0.79 45.31 28.80
CA PRO A 30 -1.09 44.99 27.40
C PRO A 30 -2.60 44.91 27.25
N ASP A 31 -3.12 45.57 26.22
CA ASP A 31 -4.55 45.65 25.94
C ASP A 31 -5.13 44.23 25.96
N THR A 32 -5.97 43.94 26.95
CA THR A 32 -6.46 42.57 27.18
C THR A 32 -7.29 42.04 26.00
N GLY A 33 -7.76 42.95 25.14
CA GLY A 33 -8.38 42.66 23.85
C GLY A 33 -7.44 41.93 22.87
N ASP A 34 -6.18 42.34 22.76
CA ASP A 34 -5.21 41.70 21.85
C ASP A 34 -4.84 40.30 22.34
N SER A 35 -4.73 40.09 23.65
CA SER A 35 -4.46 38.76 24.22
C SER A 35 -5.62 37.78 23.99
N ALA A 36 -6.86 38.24 24.03
CA ALA A 36 -8.03 37.41 23.77
C ALA A 36 -8.16 37.06 22.28
N ALA A 37 -7.86 38.00 21.39
CA ALA A 37 -7.84 37.77 19.94
C ALA A 37 -6.75 36.76 19.54
N LEU A 38 -5.53 36.91 20.07
CA LEU A 38 -4.42 35.98 19.83
C LEU A 38 -4.71 34.57 20.37
N ALA A 39 -5.40 34.47 21.53
CA ALA A 39 -5.82 33.18 22.07
C ALA A 39 -6.86 32.49 21.17
N ALA A 40 -7.81 33.25 20.61
CA ALA A 40 -8.79 32.72 19.66
C ALA A 40 -8.15 32.26 18.35
N GLU A 41 -7.18 33.02 17.83
CA GLU A 41 -6.44 32.66 16.61
C GLU A 41 -5.56 31.42 16.82
N LEU A 42 -4.89 31.30 17.98
CA LEU A 42 -4.12 30.11 18.34
C LEU A 42 -5.02 28.86 18.45
N GLU A 43 -6.23 29.01 18.99
CA GLU A 43 -7.17 27.88 19.07
C GLU A 43 -7.69 27.49 17.69
N ALA A 44 -7.96 28.46 16.81
CA ALA A 44 -8.33 28.20 15.42
C ALA A 44 -7.21 27.47 14.65
N GLU A 45 -5.96 27.92 14.81
CA GLU A 45 -4.76 27.28 14.26
C GLU A 45 -4.60 25.84 14.77
N ARG A 46 -4.76 25.60 16.08
CA ARG A 46 -4.68 24.26 16.67
C ARG A 46 -5.75 23.32 16.11
N MET A 47 -6.98 23.81 15.98
CA MET A 47 -8.08 23.05 15.38
C MET A 47 -7.80 22.72 13.91
N ALA A 48 -7.28 23.68 13.14
CA ALA A 48 -6.88 23.45 11.75
C ALA A 48 -5.74 22.41 11.65
N ASN A 49 -4.75 22.49 12.54
CA ASN A 49 -3.63 21.57 12.57
C ASN A 49 -4.08 20.15 12.92
N ALA A 50 -4.94 19.99 13.93
CA ALA A 50 -5.53 18.69 14.28
C ALA A 50 -6.29 18.05 13.11
N GLN A 51 -7.07 18.84 12.36
CA GLN A 51 -7.77 18.36 11.16
C GLN A 51 -6.79 17.96 10.04
N LEU A 52 -5.70 18.69 9.85
CA LEU A 52 -4.67 18.36 8.87
C LEU A 52 -3.92 17.08 9.26
N GLU A 53 -3.57 16.91 10.52
CA GLU A 53 -2.95 15.69 11.05
C GLU A 53 -3.83 14.47 10.83
N GLU A 54 -5.14 14.59 11.10
CA GLU A 54 -6.10 13.51 10.85
C GLU A 54 -6.21 13.19 9.35
N ARG A 55 -6.27 14.20 8.48
CA ARG A 55 -6.27 13.99 7.01
C ARG A 55 -5.00 13.32 6.53
N VAL A 56 -3.84 13.75 7.02
CA VAL A 56 -2.55 13.14 6.67
C VAL A 56 -2.51 11.69 7.14
N ARG A 57 -3.01 11.40 8.34
CA ARG A 57 -3.10 10.03 8.86
C ARG A 57 -3.98 9.15 7.97
N ALA A 58 -5.17 9.62 7.63
CA ALA A 58 -6.11 8.90 6.75
C ALA A 58 -5.52 8.66 5.35
N ILE A 59 -4.81 9.65 4.79
CA ILE A 59 -4.13 9.49 3.50
C ILE A 59 -3.02 8.45 3.60
N LYS A 60 -2.20 8.48 4.66
CA LYS A 60 -1.13 7.49 4.87
C LYS A 60 -1.69 6.09 4.99
N GLU A 61 -2.72 5.88 5.81
CA GLU A 61 -3.36 4.58 5.97
C GLU A 61 -3.93 4.05 4.65
N LYS A 62 -4.57 4.92 3.86
CA LYS A 62 -5.07 4.56 2.53
C LYS A 62 -3.94 4.21 1.56
N GLN A 63 -2.84 4.96 1.60
CA GLN A 63 -1.66 4.70 0.76
C GLN A 63 -0.98 3.40 1.16
N GLU A 64 -0.75 3.15 2.45
CA GLU A 64 -0.19 1.91 2.96
C GLU A 64 -1.05 0.70 2.55
N THR A 65 -2.37 0.81 2.69
CA THR A 65 -3.32 -0.22 2.24
C THR A 65 -3.21 -0.46 0.74
N HIS A 66 -3.15 0.60 -0.07
CA HIS A 66 -3.06 0.48 -1.52
C HIS A 66 -1.73 -0.12 -1.98
N VAL A 67 -0.63 0.32 -1.38
CA VAL A 67 0.72 -0.21 -1.65
C VAL A 67 0.78 -1.70 -1.29
N ALA A 68 0.30 -2.08 -0.10
CA ALA A 68 0.25 -3.49 0.29
C ALA A 68 -0.60 -4.34 -0.68
N GLY A 69 -1.72 -3.81 -1.16
CA GLY A 69 -2.55 -4.48 -2.18
C GLY A 69 -1.82 -4.67 -3.51
N LEU A 70 -1.14 -3.63 -4.00
CA LEU A 70 -0.34 -3.71 -5.23
C LEU A 70 0.85 -4.65 -5.08
N GLU A 71 1.52 -4.65 -3.94
CA GLU A 71 2.64 -5.58 -3.67
C GLU A 71 2.16 -7.04 -3.67
N ALA A 72 1.00 -7.33 -3.09
CA ALA A 72 0.39 -8.64 -3.13
C ALA A 72 0.00 -9.07 -4.55
N GLU A 73 -0.55 -8.15 -5.35
CA GLU A 73 -0.90 -8.41 -6.76
C GLU A 73 0.35 -8.68 -7.61
N VAL A 74 1.41 -7.90 -7.43
CA VAL A 74 2.70 -8.12 -8.09
C VAL A 74 3.30 -9.47 -7.71
N ALA A 75 3.22 -9.87 -6.44
CA ALA A 75 3.68 -11.18 -5.99
C ALA A 75 2.90 -12.31 -6.69
N LYS A 76 1.57 -12.21 -6.74
CA LYS A 76 0.70 -13.17 -7.42
C LYS A 76 1.02 -13.27 -8.93
N LEU A 77 1.19 -12.14 -9.60
CA LEU A 77 1.52 -12.10 -11.03
C LEU A 77 2.89 -12.72 -11.32
N ARG A 78 3.88 -12.51 -10.44
CA ARG A 78 5.21 -13.13 -10.58
C ARG A 78 5.15 -14.65 -10.44
N GLU A 79 4.36 -15.16 -9.50
CA GLU A 79 4.14 -16.59 -9.33
C GLU A 79 3.45 -17.21 -10.54
N ALA A 80 2.39 -16.57 -11.03
CA ALA A 80 1.68 -17.00 -12.24
C ALA A 80 2.62 -17.03 -13.46
N LEU A 81 3.46 -16.00 -13.63
CA LEU A 81 4.45 -15.95 -14.71
C LEU A 81 5.45 -17.10 -14.62
N ALA A 82 6.00 -17.37 -13.43
CA ALA A 82 6.93 -18.48 -13.23
C ALA A 82 6.29 -19.85 -13.53
N ALA A 83 5.02 -20.04 -13.15
CA ALA A 83 4.27 -21.25 -13.46
C ALA A 83 4.08 -21.43 -14.99
N ARG A 84 3.69 -20.36 -15.69
CA ARG A 84 3.53 -20.35 -17.16
C ARG A 84 4.85 -20.55 -17.90
N ASP A 85 5.95 -19.96 -17.43
CA ASP A 85 7.27 -20.24 -17.99
C ASP A 85 7.64 -21.72 -17.86
N GLY A 86 7.37 -22.34 -16.71
CA GLY A 86 7.57 -23.78 -16.52
C GLY A 86 6.74 -24.63 -17.48
N GLU A 87 5.49 -24.25 -17.71
CA GLU A 87 4.60 -24.90 -18.67
C GLU A 87 5.11 -24.80 -20.12
N VAL A 88 5.58 -23.62 -20.53
CA VAL A 88 6.18 -23.41 -21.86
C VAL A 88 7.43 -24.27 -22.05
N GLN A 89 8.28 -24.38 -21.03
CA GLN A 89 9.47 -25.24 -21.12
C GLN A 89 9.12 -26.72 -21.21
N ARG A 90 8.12 -27.19 -20.44
CA ARG A 90 7.62 -28.57 -20.56
C ARG A 90 7.08 -28.85 -21.95
N MET A 91 6.23 -27.95 -22.49
CA MET A 91 5.68 -28.09 -23.83
C MET A 91 6.77 -28.12 -24.91
N ARG A 92 7.84 -27.33 -24.77
CA ARG A 92 8.99 -27.37 -25.68
C ARG A 92 9.71 -28.72 -25.62
N SER A 93 10.00 -29.24 -24.42
CA SER A 93 10.62 -30.56 -24.24
C SER A 93 9.80 -31.66 -24.91
N VAL A 94 8.49 -31.69 -24.64
CA VAL A 94 7.57 -32.65 -25.26
C VAL A 94 7.54 -32.52 -26.78
N ASN A 95 7.58 -31.30 -27.33
CA ASN A 95 7.61 -31.11 -28.78
C ASN A 95 8.91 -31.61 -29.41
N ASP A 96 10.05 -31.38 -28.75
CA ASP A 96 11.36 -31.85 -29.21
C ASP A 96 11.44 -33.38 -29.18
N GLU A 97 10.93 -34.02 -28.13
CA GLU A 97 10.80 -35.47 -28.03
C GLU A 97 9.89 -36.05 -29.13
N LEU A 98 8.73 -35.44 -29.37
CA LEU A 98 7.83 -35.85 -30.45
C LEU A 98 8.49 -35.72 -31.83
N ARG A 99 9.27 -34.66 -32.06
CA ARG A 99 10.03 -34.48 -33.31
C ARG A 99 11.12 -35.53 -33.49
N ALA A 100 11.87 -35.83 -32.42
CA ALA A 100 12.89 -36.87 -32.43
C ALA A 100 12.26 -38.24 -32.70
N SER A 101 11.15 -38.55 -32.05
CA SER A 101 10.39 -39.79 -32.24
C SER A 101 9.84 -39.92 -33.67
N ASN A 102 9.23 -38.85 -34.21
CA ASN A 102 8.78 -38.83 -35.61
C ASN A 102 9.92 -39.03 -36.61
N LYS A 103 11.10 -38.45 -36.33
CA LYS A 103 12.29 -38.64 -37.16
C LYS A 103 12.74 -40.10 -37.13
N ALA A 104 12.87 -40.70 -35.95
CA ALA A 104 13.27 -42.10 -35.79
C ALA A 104 12.28 -43.06 -36.48
N LEU A 105 10.97 -42.82 -36.36
CA LEU A 105 9.94 -43.60 -37.06
C LEU A 105 10.04 -43.47 -38.59
N ARG A 106 10.35 -42.27 -39.10
CA ARG A 106 10.52 -42.06 -40.55
C ARG A 106 11.78 -42.76 -41.07
N GLU A 107 12.88 -42.70 -40.33
CA GLU A 107 14.13 -43.40 -40.66
C GLU A 107 13.91 -44.92 -40.66
N ALA A 108 13.31 -45.47 -39.60
CA ALA A 108 12.99 -46.89 -39.50
C ALA A 108 12.04 -47.38 -40.60
N ASN A 109 11.01 -46.60 -40.95
CA ASN A 109 10.14 -46.90 -42.09
C ASN A 109 10.87 -46.84 -43.43
N ALA A 110 11.78 -45.88 -43.63
CA ALA A 110 12.57 -45.78 -44.85
C ALA A 110 13.54 -46.95 -45.03
N GLU A 111 14.04 -47.50 -43.92
CA GLU A 111 14.89 -48.70 -43.88
C GLU A 111 14.09 -50.01 -43.98
N GLY A 112 12.74 -49.94 -43.99
CA GLY A 112 11.86 -51.11 -43.97
C GLY A 112 11.90 -51.88 -42.65
N LEU A 113 12.52 -51.31 -41.62
CA LEU A 113 12.64 -51.85 -40.28
C LEU A 113 11.50 -51.30 -39.43
N ALA A 114 10.32 -51.91 -39.51
CA ALA A 114 9.24 -51.60 -38.57
C ALA A 114 9.61 -52.15 -37.17
N GLU A 115 10.39 -51.38 -36.39
CA GLU A 115 10.79 -51.77 -35.05
C GLU A 115 9.66 -51.51 -34.04
N PRO A 116 9.11 -52.55 -33.37
CA PRO A 116 8.04 -52.39 -32.39
C PRO A 116 8.40 -51.47 -31.22
N HIS A 117 9.69 -51.36 -30.88
CA HIS A 117 10.17 -50.49 -29.80
C HIS A 117 10.05 -49.00 -30.15
N LEU A 118 10.24 -48.61 -31.41
CA LEU A 118 10.08 -47.21 -31.84
C LEU A 118 8.61 -46.78 -31.82
N VAL A 119 7.71 -47.67 -32.24
CA VAL A 119 6.25 -47.44 -32.17
C VAL A 119 5.81 -47.28 -30.71
N ASN A 120 6.28 -48.16 -29.81
CA ASN A 120 5.97 -48.05 -28.39
C ASN A 120 6.54 -46.76 -27.77
N SER A 121 7.76 -46.36 -28.12
CA SER A 121 8.34 -45.09 -27.67
C SER A 121 7.54 -43.89 -28.15
N ALA A 122 7.10 -43.89 -29.42
CA ALA A 122 6.28 -42.83 -29.98
C ALA A 122 4.91 -42.73 -29.32
N MET A 123 4.23 -43.87 -29.10
CA MET A 123 2.96 -43.92 -28.37
C MET A 123 3.11 -43.43 -26.93
N MET A 124 4.23 -43.74 -26.26
CA MET A 124 4.50 -43.25 -24.91
C MET A 124 4.69 -41.72 -24.88
N SER A 125 5.48 -41.15 -25.79
CA SER A 125 5.63 -39.70 -25.91
C SER A 125 4.32 -38.99 -26.26
N GLU A 126 3.47 -39.59 -27.10
CA GLU A 126 2.14 -39.04 -27.43
C GLU A 126 1.19 -39.09 -26.22
N LEU A 127 1.23 -40.16 -25.42
CA LEU A 127 0.48 -40.26 -24.18
C LEU A 127 0.93 -39.22 -23.14
N GLU A 128 2.24 -38.98 -23.01
CA GLU A 128 2.77 -37.90 -22.17
C GLU A 128 2.32 -36.54 -22.65
N ALA A 129 2.41 -36.26 -23.95
CA ALA A 129 1.91 -35.01 -24.53
C ALA A 129 0.41 -34.78 -24.27
N LEU A 130 -0.42 -35.82 -24.41
CA LEU A 130 -1.86 -35.75 -24.11
C LEU A 130 -2.16 -35.58 -22.62
N ARG A 131 -1.31 -36.08 -21.73
CA ARG A 131 -1.45 -35.89 -20.28
C ARG A 131 -1.08 -34.48 -19.87
N GLU A 132 0.05 -33.97 -20.35
CA GLU A 132 0.49 -32.59 -20.11
C GLU A 132 -0.52 -31.58 -20.65
N ARG A 133 -1.05 -31.81 -21.87
CA ARG A 133 -2.12 -30.96 -22.42
C ARG A 133 -3.38 -30.96 -21.54
N ARG A 134 -3.83 -32.12 -21.07
CA ARG A 134 -5.00 -32.19 -20.18
C ARG A 134 -4.75 -31.55 -18.81
N ALA A 135 -3.53 -31.62 -18.29
CA ALA A 135 -3.16 -30.95 -17.06
C ALA A 135 -3.16 -29.42 -17.23
N SER A 136 -2.63 -28.93 -18.35
CA SER A 136 -2.68 -27.52 -18.78
C SER A 136 -4.12 -27.02 -18.91
N ASP A 137 -4.96 -27.72 -19.69
CA ASP A 137 -6.37 -27.36 -19.88
C ASP A 137 -7.11 -27.28 -18.53
N ARG A 138 -6.82 -28.19 -17.60
CA ARG A 138 -7.44 -28.19 -16.27
C ARG A 138 -6.97 -27.04 -15.39
N ALA A 139 -5.67 -26.72 -15.42
CA ALA A 139 -5.13 -25.57 -14.70
C ALA A 139 -5.73 -24.25 -15.20
N GLU A 140 -5.93 -24.12 -16.52
CA GLU A 140 -6.59 -22.95 -17.11
C GLU A 140 -8.07 -22.85 -16.68
N ILE A 141 -8.80 -23.97 -16.68
CA ILE A 141 -10.19 -24.01 -16.19
C ILE A 141 -10.26 -23.61 -14.71
N ASP A 142 -9.38 -24.15 -13.87
CA ASP A 142 -9.35 -23.82 -12.44
C ASP A 142 -9.03 -22.33 -12.20
N GLU A 143 -8.15 -21.74 -13.01
CA GLU A 143 -7.83 -20.30 -12.99
C GLU A 143 -9.03 -19.44 -13.42
N ILE A 144 -9.76 -19.85 -14.46
CA ILE A 144 -11.01 -19.19 -14.89
C ILE A 144 -12.08 -19.28 -13.79
N LEU A 145 -12.25 -20.45 -13.19
CA LEU A 145 -13.21 -20.65 -12.10
C LEU A 145 -12.88 -19.76 -10.89
N ALA A 146 -11.60 -19.70 -10.50
CA ALA A 146 -11.14 -18.83 -9.41
C ALA A 146 -11.35 -17.34 -9.72
N ALA A 147 -11.26 -16.93 -11.00
CA ALA A 147 -11.56 -15.56 -11.43
C ALA A 147 -13.07 -15.25 -11.44
N LEU A 148 -13.94 -16.23 -11.70
CA LEU A 148 -15.39 -16.06 -11.73
C LEU A 148 -16.04 -16.14 -10.35
N GLU A 149 -15.43 -16.86 -9.39
CA GLU A 149 -15.97 -17.07 -8.05
C GLU A 149 -16.31 -15.78 -7.27
N PRO A 150 -15.51 -14.69 -7.32
CA PRO A 150 -15.86 -13.42 -6.68
C PRO A 150 -17.10 -12.77 -7.31
N ALA A 151 -17.21 -12.79 -8.64
CA ALA A 151 -18.33 -12.19 -9.38
C ALA A 151 -19.66 -12.93 -9.12
N LEU A 152 -19.60 -14.24 -8.84
CA LEU A 152 -20.75 -15.05 -8.45
C LEU A 152 -21.20 -14.83 -7.00
N LYS A 153 -20.32 -14.36 -6.10
CA LYS A 153 -20.66 -14.07 -4.69
C LYS A 153 -21.29 -12.69 -4.49
N GLU A 154 -21.14 -11.79 -5.46
CA GLU A 154 -21.71 -10.43 -5.45
C GLU A 154 -23.07 -10.33 -6.16
N ALA A 155 -23.54 -11.40 -6.83
CA ALA A 155 -24.84 -11.50 -7.51
C ALA A 155 -25.89 -12.20 -6.64
#